data_AF-A0A6N9PYL3-F1
#
_entry.id   AF-A0A6N9PYL3-F1
#
_cell.length_a   1.000
_cell.length_b   1.000
_cell.length_c   1.000
_cell.angle_alpha   90.00
_cell.angle_beta   90.00
_cell.angle_gamma   90.00
#
_symmetry.space_group_name_H-M   'P 1'
#
loop_
_entity.id
_entity.type
_entity.pdbx_description
1 polymer ?
#
loop_
_entity_poly.entity_id
_entity_poly.type
_entity_poly.pdbx_seq_one_letter_code
_entity_poly.pdbx_strand_id
1 'polypeptide(L)'
;MKDDGYTTEYIKRIEWEIKWLRRTRSKYHFVSYQDMFHTRVETGRKKVCSEGRAYHLRSMYAILQRFEEDGVFPDRRKRRPLTPRGSYFKLLPIFQEVIDTYKAYAEEAGLKESTIKKRLSKGSRFLLFMQERGHRTLATISEDDVMSFFVDSNGMVILSNTHKKEILSIFRAELGIHTESAR
;
A
#
# COMPACT_ATOMS: atom_id res chain seq x y z
N MET A 1 -5.07 27.95 -6.82
CA MET A 1 -3.71 27.79 -6.22
C MET A 1 -3.22 29.08 -5.62
N LYS A 2 -3.07 30.16 -6.39
CA LYS A 2 -2.67 31.45 -5.79
C LYS A 2 -3.72 31.94 -4.78
N ASP A 3 -4.99 31.82 -5.15
CA ASP A 3 -6.11 32.32 -4.35
C ASP A 3 -6.42 31.45 -3.12
N ASP A 4 -5.86 30.23 -3.06
CA ASP A 4 -6.03 29.29 -1.95
C ASP A 4 -4.86 29.35 -0.93
N GLY A 5 -4.01 30.38 -1.02
CA GLY A 5 -2.92 30.62 -0.06
C GLY A 5 -1.66 29.77 -0.25
N TYR A 6 -1.49 29.12 -1.40
CA TYR A 6 -0.27 28.36 -1.68
C TYR A 6 0.94 29.26 -1.95
N THR A 7 2.12 28.84 -1.47
CA THR A 7 3.35 29.59 -1.73
C THR A 7 3.73 29.58 -3.20
N THR A 8 4.23 30.71 -3.71
CA THR A 8 4.68 30.86 -5.11
C THR A 8 5.68 29.78 -5.51
N GLU A 9 6.60 29.43 -4.62
CA GLU A 9 7.60 28.38 -4.84
C GLU A 9 6.94 27.01 -5.05
N TYR A 10 5.90 26.69 -4.29
CA TYR A 10 5.19 25.43 -4.45
C TYR A 10 4.45 25.35 -5.80
N ILE A 11 3.79 26.44 -6.20
CA ILE A 11 3.10 26.55 -7.48
C ILE A 11 4.10 26.35 -8.63
N LYS A 12 5.24 27.06 -8.59
CA LYS A 12 6.31 26.94 -9.59
C LYS A 12 6.81 25.51 -9.75
N ARG A 13 6.99 24.77 -8.65
CA ARG A 13 7.42 23.37 -8.70
C ARG A 13 6.40 22.50 -9.44
N ILE A 14 5.12 22.60 -9.09
CA ILE A 14 4.05 21.85 -9.77
C ILE A 14 4.01 22.20 -11.25
N GLU A 15 4.05 23.48 -11.59
CA GLU A 15 4.09 23.93 -12.99
C GLU A 15 5.29 23.37 -13.75
N TRP A 16 6.47 23.30 -13.13
CA TRP A 16 7.66 22.74 -13.77
C TRP A 16 7.53 21.27 -14.11
N GLU A 17 6.93 20.47 -13.22
CA GLU A 17 6.70 19.05 -13.49
C GLU A 17 5.61 18.85 -14.56
N ILE A 18 4.52 19.63 -14.53
CA ILE A 18 3.50 19.61 -15.59
C ILE A 18 4.13 20.01 -16.95
N LYS A 19 4.95 21.07 -16.98
CA LYS A 19 5.66 21.50 -18.18
C LYS A 19 6.64 20.43 -18.66
N TRP A 20 7.29 19.69 -17.76
CA TRP A 20 8.15 18.58 -18.14
C TRP A 20 7.34 17.45 -18.78
N LEU A 21 6.25 17.00 -18.15
CA LEU A 21 5.38 15.95 -18.69
C LEU A 21 4.85 16.30 -20.08
N ARG A 22 4.41 17.54 -20.28
CA ARG A 22 3.93 18.01 -21.59
C ARG A 22 5.01 17.92 -22.67
N ARG A 23 6.26 18.24 -22.34
CA ARG A 23 7.40 18.20 -23.28
C ARG A 23 7.87 16.77 -23.59
N THR A 24 7.70 15.85 -22.65
CA THR A 24 8.18 14.48 -22.78
C THR A 24 7.12 13.47 -23.17
N ARG A 25 5.85 13.88 -23.28
CA ARG A 25 4.71 13.03 -23.67
C ARG A 25 4.89 12.30 -25.00
N SER A 26 5.56 12.90 -25.98
CA SER A 26 5.85 12.23 -27.27
C SER A 26 7.00 11.24 -27.20
N LYS A 27 7.88 11.37 -26.20
CA LYS A 27 9.09 10.54 -26.03
C LYS A 27 8.84 9.31 -25.19
N TYR A 28 7.96 9.42 -24.17
CA TYR A 28 7.68 8.33 -23.25
C TYR A 28 6.19 8.05 -23.23
N HIS A 29 5.84 6.76 -23.22
CA HIS A 29 4.47 6.31 -23.01
C HIS A 29 4.23 6.12 -21.52
N PHE A 30 3.33 6.90 -20.95
CA PHE A 30 2.96 6.82 -19.53
C PHE A 30 1.61 6.14 -19.39
N VAL A 31 1.53 5.06 -18.62
CA VAL A 31 0.28 4.34 -18.32
C VAL A 31 -0.26 4.75 -16.95
N SER A 32 0.61 5.23 -16.05
CA SER A 32 0.25 5.68 -14.71
C SER A 32 1.12 6.86 -14.22
N TYR A 33 0.66 7.54 -13.16
CA TYR A 33 1.49 8.53 -12.45
C TYR A 33 2.75 7.92 -11.80
N GLN A 34 2.74 6.61 -11.53
CA GLN A 34 3.93 5.90 -11.06
C GLN A 34 4.97 5.82 -12.16
N ASP A 35 4.58 5.48 -13.39
CA ASP A 35 5.48 5.43 -14.54
C ASP A 35 6.06 6.81 -14.84
N MET A 36 5.25 7.86 -14.73
CA MET A 36 5.72 9.24 -14.85
C MET A 36 6.79 9.56 -13.81
N PHE A 37 6.56 9.18 -12.55
CA PHE A 37 7.53 9.36 -11.47
C PHE A 37 8.83 8.59 -11.72
N HIS A 38 8.76 7.31 -12.05
CA HIS A 38 9.92 6.46 -12.31
C HIS A 38 10.74 7.01 -13.49
N THR A 39 10.07 7.29 -14.61
CA THR A 39 10.70 7.92 -15.78
C THR A 39 11.37 9.24 -15.41
N ARG A 40 10.72 10.07 -14.58
CA ARG A 40 11.26 11.37 -14.16
C ARG A 40 12.51 11.23 -13.30
N VAL A 41 12.55 10.23 -12.42
CA VAL A 41 13.70 9.93 -11.57
C VAL A 41 14.89 9.44 -12.41
N GLU A 42 14.63 8.57 -13.38
CA GLU A 42 15.66 7.96 -14.25
C GLU A 42 16.21 8.94 -15.30
N THR A 43 15.34 9.73 -15.91
CA THR A 43 15.69 10.64 -17.02
C THR A 43 16.01 12.06 -16.55
N GLY A 44 16.13 12.24 -15.24
CA GLY A 44 16.44 13.53 -14.63
C GLY A 44 17.82 14.04 -15.05
N ARG A 45 18.02 15.37 -15.00
CA ARG A 45 19.31 16.02 -15.33
C ARG A 45 20.52 15.51 -14.53
N LYS A 46 20.31 14.83 -13.40
CA LYS A 46 21.38 14.29 -12.55
C LYS A 46 21.43 12.79 -12.75
N LYS A 47 22.63 12.25 -12.99
CA LYS A 47 22.89 10.80 -13.19
C LYS A 47 22.39 9.94 -12.02
N VAL A 48 22.40 10.49 -10.81
CA VAL A 48 21.82 9.87 -9.61
C VAL A 48 20.81 10.84 -9.00
N CYS A 49 19.59 10.35 -8.77
CA CYS A 49 18.56 11.09 -8.06
C CYS A 49 18.75 10.89 -6.55
N SER A 50 18.93 11.98 -5.80
CA SER A 50 19.00 11.88 -4.33
C SER A 50 17.67 11.42 -3.76
N GLU A 51 17.72 10.73 -2.61
CA GLU A 51 16.51 10.22 -1.94
C GLU A 51 15.53 11.35 -1.61
N GLY A 52 16.02 12.50 -1.12
CA GLY A 52 15.18 13.67 -0.85
C GLY A 52 14.48 14.22 -2.10
N ARG A 53 15.16 14.21 -3.26
CA ARG A 53 14.54 14.61 -4.52
C ARG A 53 13.48 13.60 -4.96
N ALA A 54 13.79 12.31 -4.89
CA ALA A 54 12.83 11.25 -5.19
C ALA A 54 11.60 11.34 -4.28
N TYR A 55 11.78 11.64 -2.99
CA TYR A 55 10.69 11.88 -2.06
C TYR A 55 9.79 13.04 -2.50
N HIS A 56 10.37 14.20 -2.84
CA HIS A 56 9.60 15.35 -3.29
C HIS A 56 8.86 15.09 -4.60
N LEU A 57 9.52 14.48 -5.60
CA LEU A 57 8.87 14.11 -6.86
C LEU A 57 7.72 13.15 -6.60
N ARG A 58 7.93 12.09 -5.82
CA ARG A 58 6.89 11.12 -5.47
C ARG A 58 5.69 11.80 -4.82
N SER A 59 5.92 12.76 -3.92
CA SER A 59 4.84 13.54 -3.31
C SER A 59 4.08 14.38 -4.33
N MET A 60 4.76 14.99 -5.31
CA MET A 60 4.12 15.79 -6.35
C MET A 60 3.29 14.96 -7.31
N TYR A 61 3.80 13.82 -7.78
CA TYR A 61 3.03 12.91 -8.63
C TYR A 61 1.81 12.34 -7.87
N ALA A 62 1.92 12.07 -6.57
CA ALA A 62 0.77 11.68 -5.74
C ALA A 62 -0.31 12.77 -5.68
N ILE A 63 0.11 14.03 -5.62
CA ILE A 63 -0.78 15.19 -5.61
C ILE A 63 -1.51 15.32 -6.96
N LEU A 64 -0.79 15.19 -8.07
CA LEU A 64 -1.38 15.26 -9.40
C LEU A 64 -2.42 14.16 -9.61
N GLN A 65 -2.09 12.93 -9.19
CA GLN A 65 -3.02 11.80 -9.25
C GLN A 65 -4.30 12.07 -8.45
N ARG A 66 -4.18 12.53 -7.20
CA ARG A 66 -5.37 12.87 -6.39
C ARG A 66 -6.19 14.01 -6.98
N PHE A 67 -5.53 14.98 -7.60
CA PHE A 67 -6.25 16.08 -8.22
C PHE A 67 -7.08 15.59 -9.41
N GLU A 68 -6.51 14.72 -10.25
CA GLU A 68 -7.23 14.14 -11.39
C GLU A 68 -8.35 13.19 -10.95
N GLU A 69 -8.09 12.30 -10.00
CA GLU A 69 -9.06 11.27 -9.59
C GLU A 69 -10.13 11.78 -8.61
N ASP A 70 -9.73 12.60 -7.64
CA ASP A 70 -10.60 13.00 -6.52
C ASP A 70 -11.08 14.47 -6.62
N GLY A 71 -10.63 15.22 -7.64
CA GLY A 71 -10.86 16.68 -7.73
C GLY A 71 -10.19 17.47 -6.60
N VAL A 72 -9.29 16.84 -5.85
CA VAL A 72 -8.72 17.40 -4.63
C VAL A 72 -7.54 18.31 -4.97
N PHE A 73 -7.70 19.58 -4.62
CA PHE A 73 -6.66 20.57 -4.84
C PHE A 73 -5.34 20.19 -4.12
N PRO A 74 -4.15 20.54 -4.70
CA PRO A 74 -2.83 20.15 -4.23
C PRO A 74 -2.44 20.31 -2.75
N ASP A 75 -3.03 19.53 -1.84
CA ASP A 75 -2.72 19.57 -0.41
C ASP A 75 -1.66 18.53 -0.02
N ARG A 76 -0.60 19.01 0.62
CA ARG A 76 0.49 18.19 1.19
C ARG A 76 0.07 17.42 2.44
N ARG A 77 -0.99 17.85 3.13
CA ARG A 77 -1.48 17.23 4.36
C ARG A 77 -2.25 15.94 4.09
N LYS A 78 -2.81 15.78 2.89
CA LYS A 78 -3.49 14.55 2.45
C LYS A 78 -2.48 13.45 2.10
N ARG A 79 -2.65 12.28 2.73
CA ARG A 79 -1.61 11.24 2.84
C ARG A 79 -1.73 10.06 1.87
N ARG A 80 -2.61 10.09 0.85
CA ARG A 80 -2.67 8.99 -0.13
C ARG A 80 -1.35 8.97 -0.92
N PRO A 81 -0.49 7.96 -0.74
CA PRO A 81 0.81 7.93 -1.40
C PRO A 81 0.65 7.60 -2.89
N LEU A 82 1.60 8.04 -3.72
CA LEU A 82 1.63 7.72 -5.16
C LEU A 82 1.67 6.21 -5.42
N THR A 83 2.52 5.54 -4.65
CA THR A 83 2.57 4.08 -4.60
C THR A 83 1.89 3.68 -3.30
N PRO A 84 0.80 2.91 -3.35
CA PRO A 84 0.19 2.37 -2.16
C PRO A 84 1.26 1.65 -1.32
N ARG A 85 1.38 2.04 -0.04
CA ARG A 85 2.39 1.52 0.88
C ARG A 85 1.74 0.53 1.83
N GLY A 86 2.47 -0.53 2.17
CA GLY A 86 2.04 -1.53 3.14
C GLY A 86 2.24 -2.94 2.60
N SER A 87 2.22 -3.92 3.49
CA SER A 87 2.44 -5.32 3.12
C SER A 87 1.40 -5.81 2.10
N TYR A 88 0.17 -5.30 2.16
CA TYR A 88 -0.94 -5.66 1.26
C TYR A 88 -0.59 -5.53 -0.22
N PHE A 89 0.03 -4.40 -0.62
CA PHE A 89 0.35 -4.12 -2.02
C PHE A 89 1.55 -4.92 -2.55
N LYS A 90 2.22 -5.69 -1.68
CA LYS A 90 3.30 -6.61 -2.05
C LYS A 90 2.82 -8.07 -2.11
N LEU A 91 1.59 -8.34 -1.71
CA LEU A 91 1.02 -9.68 -1.72
C LEU A 91 0.74 -10.16 -3.15
N LEU A 92 0.88 -11.46 -3.35
CA LEU A 92 0.32 -12.16 -4.51
C LEU A 92 -1.21 -12.04 -4.51
N PRO A 93 -1.86 -12.10 -5.68
CA PRO A 93 -3.32 -11.96 -5.79
C PRO A 93 -4.11 -12.87 -4.86
N ILE A 94 -3.69 -14.14 -4.72
CA ILE A 94 -4.34 -15.11 -3.83
C ILE A 94 -4.29 -14.72 -2.35
N PHE A 95 -3.25 -14.02 -1.92
CA PHE A 95 -3.15 -13.52 -0.54
C PHE A 95 -3.86 -12.18 -0.37
N GLN A 96 -4.01 -11.39 -1.44
CA GLN A 96 -4.87 -10.20 -1.42
C GLN A 96 -6.33 -10.60 -1.24
N GLU A 97 -6.78 -11.64 -1.93
CA GLU A 97 -8.15 -12.17 -1.84
C GLU A 97 -8.56 -12.53 -0.41
N VAL A 98 -7.67 -13.16 0.36
CA VAL A 98 -7.91 -13.46 1.79
C VAL A 98 -8.16 -12.18 2.60
N ILE A 99 -7.35 -11.14 2.35
CA ILE A 99 -7.45 -9.86 3.06
C ILE A 99 -8.72 -9.10 2.65
N ASP A 100 -9.06 -9.12 1.37
CA ASP A 100 -10.25 -8.48 0.82
C ASP A 100 -11.54 -9.18 1.30
N THR A 101 -11.54 -10.51 1.36
CA THR A 101 -12.64 -11.31 1.90
C THR A 101 -12.92 -10.95 3.35
N TYR A 102 -11.88 -10.90 4.18
CA TYR A 102 -12.03 -10.47 5.58
C TYR A 102 -12.50 -9.02 5.68
N LYS A 103 -12.02 -8.12 4.81
CA LYS A 103 -12.44 -6.72 4.80
C LYS A 103 -13.95 -6.61 4.56
N ALA A 104 -14.46 -7.28 3.52
CA ALA A 104 -15.89 -7.28 3.19
C ALA A 104 -16.73 -7.79 4.36
N TYR A 105 -16.35 -8.94 4.93
CA TYR A 105 -16.99 -9.49 6.13
C TYR A 105 -16.99 -8.50 7.30
N ALA A 106 -15.86 -7.85 7.57
CA ALA A 106 -15.73 -6.95 8.71
C ALA A 106 -16.54 -5.64 8.53
N GLU A 107 -16.68 -5.17 7.29
CA GLU A 107 -17.53 -4.03 6.94
C GLU A 107 -19.02 -4.40 7.12
N GLU A 108 -19.43 -5.57 6.65
CA GLU A 108 -20.79 -6.09 6.81
C GLU A 108 -21.16 -6.32 8.28
N ALA A 109 -20.24 -6.88 9.07
CA ALA A 109 -20.41 -7.07 10.51
C ALA A 109 -20.34 -5.76 11.33
N GLY A 110 -20.17 -4.60 10.68
CA GLY A 110 -20.21 -3.29 11.33
C GLY A 110 -19.00 -2.99 12.24
N LEU A 111 -17.84 -3.58 11.96
CA LEU A 111 -16.64 -3.31 12.76
C LEU A 111 -16.14 -1.88 12.55
N LYS A 112 -15.58 -1.29 13.62
CA LYS A 112 -14.95 0.04 13.54
C LYS A 112 -13.83 0.04 12.48
N GLU A 113 -13.81 1.06 11.62
CA GLU A 113 -12.81 1.23 10.55
C GLU A 113 -11.35 1.11 11.07
N SER A 114 -11.07 1.66 12.25
CA SER A 114 -9.75 1.55 12.89
C SER A 114 -9.36 0.11 13.25
N THR A 115 -10.35 -0.72 13.61
CA THR A 115 -10.16 -2.15 13.88
C THR A 115 -9.92 -2.91 12.60
N ILE A 116 -10.70 -2.63 11.55
CA ILE A 116 -10.53 -3.20 10.21
C ILE A 116 -9.11 -2.91 9.72
N LYS A 117 -8.71 -1.63 9.66
CA LYS A 117 -7.36 -1.21 9.22
C LYS A 117 -6.24 -1.90 10.00
N LYS A 118 -6.38 -2.00 11.33
CA LYS A 118 -5.41 -2.69 12.19
C LYS A 118 -5.28 -4.16 11.81
N ARG A 119 -6.39 -4.87 11.61
CA ARG A 119 -6.39 -6.29 11.23
C ARG A 119 -5.83 -6.50 9.84
N LEU A 120 -6.29 -5.76 8.83
CA LEU A 120 -5.76 -5.85 7.46
C LEU A 120 -4.25 -5.64 7.42
N SER A 121 -3.73 -4.65 8.17
CA SER A 121 -2.29 -4.40 8.28
C SER A 121 -1.52 -5.60 8.84
N LYS A 122 -2.00 -6.19 9.94
CA LYS A 122 -1.37 -7.35 10.58
C LYS A 122 -1.45 -8.61 9.73
N GLY A 123 -2.62 -8.91 9.16
CA GLY A 123 -2.82 -10.05 8.26
C GLY A 123 -1.95 -9.94 7.02
N SER A 124 -1.90 -8.75 6.41
CA SER A 124 -1.04 -8.53 5.24
C SER A 124 0.43 -8.72 5.57
N ARG A 125 0.89 -8.31 6.76
CA ARG A 125 2.28 -8.52 7.19
C ARG A 125 2.57 -10.01 7.38
N PHE A 126 1.64 -10.76 7.96
CA PHE A 126 1.75 -12.20 8.11
C PHE A 126 1.83 -12.92 6.76
N LEU A 127 0.90 -12.64 5.84
CA LEU A 127 0.89 -13.28 4.53
C LEU A 127 2.13 -12.92 3.70
N LEU A 128 2.61 -11.67 3.80
CA LEU A 128 3.84 -11.27 3.11
C LEU A 128 5.05 -12.03 3.65
N PHE A 129 5.13 -12.25 4.96
CA PHE A 129 6.20 -13.06 5.55
C PHE A 129 6.19 -14.50 5.03
N MET A 130 5.01 -15.11 4.88
CA MET A 130 4.88 -16.45 4.29
C MET A 130 5.30 -16.45 2.82
N GLN A 131 4.89 -15.43 2.07
CA GLN A 131 5.29 -15.26 0.67
C GLN A 131 6.81 -15.12 0.51
N GLU A 132 7.47 -14.35 1.39
CA GLU A 132 8.91 -14.16 1.39
C GLU A 132 9.67 -15.47 1.71
N ARG A 133 9.01 -16.43 2.37
CA ARG A 133 9.51 -17.81 2.59
C ARG A 133 9.19 -18.78 1.44
N GLY A 134 8.57 -18.29 0.37
CA GLY A 134 8.30 -19.06 -0.84
C GLY A 134 6.90 -19.68 -0.92
N HIS A 135 6.05 -19.49 0.09
CA HIS A 135 4.67 -19.97 0.03
C HIS A 135 3.87 -19.16 -0.99
N ARG A 136 3.19 -19.85 -1.89
CA ARG A 136 2.30 -19.23 -2.90
C ARG A 136 0.82 -19.53 -2.69
N THR A 137 0.49 -20.40 -1.74
CA THR A 137 -0.89 -20.77 -1.39
C THR A 137 -0.97 -21.06 0.11
N LEU A 138 -2.16 -20.89 0.70
CA LEU A 138 -2.36 -21.17 2.13
C LEU A 138 -2.12 -22.66 2.48
N ALA A 139 -2.46 -23.57 1.57
CA ALA A 139 -2.30 -25.02 1.76
C ALA A 139 -0.84 -25.47 1.95
N THR A 140 0.13 -24.66 1.51
CA THR A 140 1.56 -24.97 1.65
C THR A 140 2.17 -24.49 2.97
N ILE A 141 1.41 -23.73 3.77
CA ILE A 141 1.91 -23.14 5.01
C ILE A 141 1.77 -24.18 6.13
N SER A 142 2.89 -24.58 6.73
CA SER A 142 2.90 -25.50 7.86
C SER A 142 2.76 -24.76 9.21
N GLU A 143 2.50 -25.50 10.29
CA GLU A 143 2.50 -24.93 11.64
C GLU A 143 3.87 -24.31 12.00
N ASP A 144 4.97 -24.95 11.59
CA ASP A 144 6.32 -24.44 11.81
C ASP A 144 6.55 -23.09 11.10
N ASP A 145 6.01 -22.93 9.89
CA ASP A 145 6.06 -21.67 9.17
C ASP A 145 5.28 -20.59 9.92
N VAL A 146 4.07 -20.91 10.39
CA VAL A 146 3.27 -20.00 11.23
C VAL A 146 4.03 -19.60 12.49
N MET A 147 4.63 -20.56 13.19
CA MET A 147 5.37 -20.32 14.43
C MET A 147 6.57 -19.41 14.19
N SER A 148 7.28 -19.59 13.07
CA SER A 148 8.43 -18.75 12.70
C SER A 148 8.11 -17.26 12.53
N PHE A 149 6.84 -16.89 12.36
CA PHE A 149 6.42 -15.49 12.36
C PHE A 149 6.37 -14.89 13.77
N PHE A 150 6.11 -15.70 14.79
CA PHE A 150 5.93 -15.26 16.17
C PHE A 150 7.19 -15.39 17.03
N VAL A 151 8.20 -16.13 16.56
CA VAL A 151 9.46 -16.36 17.28
C VAL A 151 10.67 -15.89 16.49
N ASP A 152 11.73 -15.48 17.18
CA ASP A 152 13.03 -15.20 16.55
C ASP A 152 13.87 -16.49 16.35
N SER A 153 15.08 -16.33 15.81
CA SER A 153 16.03 -17.43 15.59
C SER A 153 16.48 -18.14 16.87
N ASN A 154 16.26 -17.54 18.04
CA ASN A 154 16.60 -18.09 19.35
C ASN A 154 15.36 -18.71 20.04
N GLY A 155 14.21 -18.75 19.37
CA GLY A 155 12.95 -19.26 19.90
C GLY A 155 12.22 -18.29 20.83
N MET A 156 12.65 -17.03 20.93
CA MET A 156 12.01 -16.04 21.79
C MET A 156 10.79 -15.43 21.09
N VAL A 157 9.68 -15.32 21.82
CA VAL A 157 8.44 -14.75 21.29
C VAL A 157 8.61 -13.24 21.03
N ILE A 158 8.51 -12.84 19.77
CA ILE A 158 8.68 -11.44 19.32
C ILE A 158 7.36 -10.71 19.07
N LEU A 159 6.24 -11.43 18.99
CA LEU A 159 4.92 -10.86 18.75
C LEU A 159 3.93 -11.23 19.84
N SER A 160 3.15 -10.24 20.28
CA SER A 160 2.20 -10.42 21.39
C SER A 160 1.02 -11.34 21.05
N ASN A 161 0.41 -11.93 22.07
CA ASN A 161 -0.82 -12.73 21.93
C ASN A 161 -1.96 -11.94 21.25
N THR A 162 -2.02 -10.62 21.47
CA THR A 162 -2.95 -9.74 20.75
C THR A 162 -2.70 -9.78 19.25
N HIS A 163 -1.44 -9.81 18.80
CA HIS A 163 -1.09 -9.94 17.39
C HIS A 163 -1.63 -11.24 16.78
N LYS A 164 -1.47 -12.36 17.49
CA LYS A 164 -2.04 -13.66 17.13
C LYS A 164 -3.56 -13.60 16.99
N LYS A 165 -4.26 -13.00 17.97
CA LYS A 165 -5.73 -12.88 17.94
C LYS A 165 -6.25 -12.08 16.73
N GLU A 166 -5.57 -10.99 16.37
CA GLU A 166 -5.97 -10.20 15.20
C GLU A 166 -5.78 -10.99 13.89
N ILE A 167 -4.68 -11.72 13.75
CA ILE A 167 -4.44 -12.58 12.57
C ILE A 167 -5.46 -13.71 12.53
N LEU A 168 -5.70 -14.38 13.65
CA LEU A 168 -6.67 -15.47 13.76
C LEU A 168 -8.09 -15.02 13.37
N SER A 169 -8.47 -13.78 13.67
CA SER A 169 -9.79 -13.25 13.28
C SER A 169 -10.00 -13.17 11.77
N ILE A 170 -8.92 -13.04 11.00
CA ILE A 170 -8.96 -12.97 9.53
C ILE A 170 -9.32 -14.34 8.97
N PHE A 171 -8.58 -15.37 9.37
CA PHE A 171 -8.79 -16.74 8.91
C PHE A 171 -10.08 -17.37 9.46
N ARG A 172 -10.55 -16.94 10.65
CA ARG A 172 -11.84 -17.40 11.18
C ARG A 172 -13.04 -16.85 10.42
N ALA A 173 -12.94 -15.65 9.85
CA ALA A 173 -14.03 -15.11 9.03
C ALA A 173 -14.24 -15.95 7.78
N GLU A 174 -13.15 -16.38 7.15
CA GLU A 174 -13.15 -17.27 5.99
C GLU A 174 -13.78 -18.63 6.33
N LEU A 175 -13.46 -19.20 7.50
CA LEU A 175 -14.06 -20.45 7.98
C LEU A 175 -15.56 -20.31 8.36
N GLY A 176 -15.98 -19.13 8.81
CA GLY A 176 -17.38 -18.84 9.15
C GLY A 176 -18.30 -18.86 7.93
N ILE A 177 -17.81 -18.39 6.77
CA ILE A 177 -18.53 -18.43 5.49
C ILE A 177 -18.79 -19.88 5.05
N HIS A 178 -17.87 -20.81 5.32
CA HIS A 178 -18.03 -22.23 4.98
C HIS A 178 -18.95 -23.01 5.94
N THR A 179 -19.27 -22.46 7.12
CA THR A 179 -20.18 -23.13 8.08
C THR A 179 -21.64 -22.77 7.90
N GLU A 180 -21.97 -21.67 7.23
CA GLU A 180 -23.37 -21.28 6.97
C GLU A 180 -23.97 -22.00 5.74
N SER A 181 -23.14 -22.53 4.84
CA SER A 181 -23.60 -23.34 3.68
C SER A 181 -23.92 -24.80 4.03
N ALA A 182 -23.88 -25.17 5.32
CA ALA A 182 -24.13 -26.52 5.81
C ALA A 182 -25.26 -26.57 6.85
N ARG A 183 -26.26 -25.69 6.73
CA ARG A 183 -27.52 -25.77 7.48
C ARG A 183 -28.72 -25.83 6.55
#